data_AF-A0A4Q2X9J2-F1
#
_entry.id   AF-A0A4Q2X9J2-F1
#
_cell.length_a   1.000
_cell.length_b   1.000
_cell.length_c   1.000
_cell.angle_alpha   90.00
_cell.angle_beta   90.00
_cell.angle_gamma   90.00
#
_symmetry.space_group_name_H-M   'P 1'
#
loop_
_entity.id
_entity.type
_entity.pdbx_description
1 polymer ?
#
loop_
_entity_poly.entity_id
_entity_poly.type
_entity_poly.pdbx_seq_one_letter_code
_entity_poly.pdbx_strand_id
1 'polypeptide(L)'
;MKAALSFFVGTLVLGAAAGWVVLPARQDGKVEARETLQTPATAPAPAPAPPTRERPLPTTAGLMEESKAWMKSITEKGFNPYAEEMEKWTDEEIRSALQESLRNRDFLMDSKSARSIASGLLKEWMKRDCAAASEFFLTIPAPIRNGAMTYSFSVAWPAEHAAEGLAFVKANPQVFEGASPWSILSKNIEARAAGGAASVVGLLGELREAKLDLAFENPVKLPEGFDFGTLMKSPEMEELTRKNQAKFFVRAWCTQDREACFDWMVEKGNLQDLPNLIAFSPDHAEGLRWVGSKYETMDPSARDKIARGIRIGNTEVVQKMAEGMADVEVAGGLRAIGGEWVFAGAVPAAMQVLEGIPDPARRLQVLEEVEQAKMRSVRPMSRGDAQIFRKYLQEWNATPEQIEAIVTKFQRPK
;
A
#
# COMPACT_ATOMS: atom_id res chain seq x y z
N MET A 1 -22.29 -40.46 -43.16
CA MET A 1 -22.71 -39.95 -41.83
C MET A 1 -22.28 -38.48 -41.77
N LYS A 2 -23.15 -37.54 -42.20
CA LYS A 2 -23.93 -36.58 -41.37
C LYS A 2 -23.03 -35.80 -40.39
N ALA A 3 -22.60 -34.57 -40.72
CA ALA A 3 -23.27 -33.24 -40.63
C ALA A 3 -22.79 -32.48 -39.37
N ALA A 4 -22.10 -31.35 -39.51
CA ALA A 4 -22.61 -29.95 -39.45
C ALA A 4 -22.69 -29.41 -38.00
N LEU A 5 -21.89 -28.41 -37.59
CA LEU A 5 -22.03 -26.95 -37.76
C LEU A 5 -23.04 -26.30 -36.78
N SER A 6 -22.56 -25.30 -36.01
CA SER A 6 -23.19 -24.03 -35.54
C SER A 6 -22.83 -23.73 -34.07
N PHE A 7 -22.08 -22.69 -33.67
CA PHE A 7 -22.14 -21.20 -33.77
C PHE A 7 -23.13 -20.48 -32.82
N PHE A 8 -22.66 -19.31 -32.33
CA PHE A 8 -23.26 -18.24 -31.51
C PHE A 8 -23.15 -18.35 -29.96
N VAL A 9 -22.29 -17.59 -29.26
CA VAL A 9 -22.14 -16.10 -29.06
C VAL A 9 -23.18 -15.56 -28.08
N GLY A 10 -22.69 -14.92 -27.01
CA GLY A 10 -23.53 -14.23 -26.03
C GLY A 10 -22.79 -13.71 -24.80
N THR A 11 -21.92 -12.73 -25.03
CA THR A 11 -21.50 -11.60 -24.16
C THR A 11 -22.16 -11.47 -22.79
N LEU A 12 -21.41 -11.23 -21.69
CA LEU A 12 -21.63 -10.05 -20.82
C LEU A 12 -20.50 -9.83 -19.78
N VAL A 13 -19.89 -8.65 -19.90
CA VAL A 13 -19.39 -7.72 -18.87
C VAL A 13 -18.18 -8.11 -18.01
N LEU A 14 -17.03 -7.54 -18.44
CA LEU A 14 -15.97 -7.02 -17.58
C LEU A 14 -16.56 -6.05 -16.54
N GLY A 15 -16.51 -6.44 -15.28
CA GLY A 15 -16.64 -5.53 -14.14
C GLY A 15 -15.31 -5.51 -13.39
N ALA A 16 -14.63 -4.38 -13.42
CA ALA A 16 -13.46 -4.11 -12.60
C ALA A 16 -13.82 -4.18 -11.11
N ALA A 17 -12.96 -4.83 -10.32
CA ALA A 17 -12.95 -4.64 -8.87
C ALA A 17 -11.50 -4.54 -8.42
N ALA A 18 -11.01 -3.30 -8.39
CA ALA A 18 -9.95 -2.91 -7.48
C ALA A 18 -10.52 -2.98 -6.05
N GLY A 19 -9.95 -3.82 -5.21
CA GLY A 19 -10.33 -3.96 -3.80
C GLY A 19 -9.10 -3.75 -2.93
N TRP A 20 -8.90 -2.50 -2.54
CA TRP A 20 -7.84 -2.05 -1.65
C TRP A 20 -8.12 -2.48 -0.20
N VAL A 21 -7.04 -2.51 0.57
CA VAL A 21 -6.98 -2.65 2.03
C VAL A 21 -8.05 -1.79 2.71
N VAL A 22 -9.01 -2.44 3.38
CA VAL A 22 -9.97 -1.78 4.26
C VAL A 22 -9.31 -1.58 5.64
N LEU A 23 -8.91 -0.35 5.92
CA LEU A 23 -8.83 0.16 7.29
C LEU A 23 -10.28 0.40 7.78
N PRO A 24 -10.63 0.06 9.03
CA PRO A 24 -11.97 0.33 9.54
C PRO A 24 -12.22 1.84 9.57
N ALA A 25 -13.22 2.27 8.79
CA ALA A 25 -13.75 3.63 8.85
C ALA A 25 -14.37 3.87 10.24
N ARG A 26 -13.94 4.96 10.86
CA ARG A 26 -14.47 5.53 12.09
C ARG A 26 -15.95 5.90 11.83
N GLN A 27 -16.89 5.23 12.49
CA GLN A 27 -18.29 5.67 12.48
C GLN A 27 -18.43 6.90 13.37
N ASP A 28 -18.85 8.00 12.76
CA ASP A 28 -19.16 9.25 13.43
C ASP A 28 -20.28 9.09 14.45
N GLY A 29 -20.08 9.75 15.58
CA GLY A 29 -20.98 9.72 16.71
C GLY A 29 -22.30 10.43 16.45
N LYS A 30 -23.35 9.84 16.99
CA LYS A 30 -24.55 10.57 17.40
C LYS A 30 -24.89 10.12 18.82
N VAL A 31 -24.43 10.92 19.79
CA VAL A 31 -24.80 10.78 21.21
C VAL A 31 -26.18 11.40 21.35
N GLU A 32 -27.22 10.57 21.43
CA GLU A 32 -28.52 10.98 21.96
C GLU A 32 -28.59 10.56 23.43
N ALA A 33 -28.63 11.56 24.31
CA ALA A 33 -28.84 11.40 25.73
C ALA A 33 -30.26 10.87 25.97
N ARG A 34 -30.37 9.72 26.65
CA ARG A 34 -31.64 9.25 27.20
C ARG A 34 -31.46 8.91 28.68
N GLU A 35 -31.97 9.80 29.51
CA GLU A 35 -32.28 9.51 30.91
C GLU A 35 -33.28 8.35 30.96
N THR A 36 -32.95 7.29 31.70
CA THR A 36 -33.93 6.32 32.15
C THR A 36 -33.66 5.94 33.59
N LEU A 37 -34.68 6.18 34.40
CA LEU A 37 -34.87 5.90 35.82
C LEU A 37 -34.29 4.55 36.29
N GLN A 38 -33.49 4.61 37.35
CA GLN A 38 -33.09 3.46 38.15
C GLN A 38 -34.28 2.90 38.95
N THR A 39 -34.60 1.63 38.72
CA THR A 39 -35.38 0.79 39.65
C THR A 39 -34.45 -0.34 40.12
N PRO A 40 -34.45 -0.75 41.40
CA PRO A 40 -33.48 -1.73 41.89
C PRO A 40 -33.86 -3.13 41.38
N ALA A 41 -33.03 -3.69 40.50
CA ALA A 41 -33.16 -5.06 40.02
C ALA A 41 -32.44 -6.03 40.97
N THR A 42 -33.20 -6.97 41.50
CA THR A 42 -32.76 -8.17 42.23
C THR A 42 -31.71 -8.94 41.41
N ALA A 43 -30.61 -9.33 42.06
CA ALA A 43 -29.52 -10.09 41.43
C ALA A 43 -30.05 -11.38 40.75
N PRO A 44 -29.78 -11.61 39.45
CA PRO A 44 -30.03 -12.90 38.84
C PRO A 44 -29.00 -13.92 39.31
N ALA A 45 -29.45 -15.13 39.57
CA ALA A 45 -28.60 -16.27 39.87
C ALA A 45 -27.57 -16.50 38.74
N PRO A 46 -26.34 -16.98 39.07
CA PRO A 46 -25.32 -17.24 38.07
C PRO A 46 -25.84 -18.24 37.03
N ALA A 47 -25.78 -17.84 35.76
CA ALA A 47 -26.08 -18.73 34.65
C ALA A 47 -25.09 -19.91 34.66
N PRO A 48 -25.56 -21.15 34.40
CA PRO A 48 -24.67 -22.30 34.30
C PRO A 48 -23.67 -22.07 33.17
N ALA A 49 -22.39 -22.39 33.43
CA ALA A 49 -21.35 -22.38 32.42
C ALA A 49 -21.79 -23.23 31.21
N PRO A 50 -21.62 -22.76 29.97
CA PRO A 50 -21.94 -23.55 28.79
C PRO A 50 -21.12 -24.86 28.82
N PRO A 51 -21.70 -25.99 28.37
CA PRO A 51 -20.99 -27.25 28.35
C PRO A 51 -19.75 -27.13 27.49
N THR A 52 -18.59 -27.43 28.08
CA THR A 52 -17.32 -27.59 27.38
C THR A 52 -17.49 -28.72 26.38
N ARG A 53 -17.71 -28.37 25.12
CA ARG A 53 -17.77 -29.35 24.03
C ARG A 53 -16.35 -29.88 23.86
N GLU A 54 -16.08 -31.12 24.29
CA GLU A 54 -14.83 -31.81 23.97
C GLU A 54 -14.74 -31.96 22.45
N ARG A 55 -14.04 -31.02 21.81
CA ARG A 55 -13.71 -31.08 20.40
C ARG A 55 -12.48 -32.00 20.27
N PRO A 56 -12.50 -33.00 19.38
CA PRO A 56 -11.30 -33.75 19.07
C PRO A 56 -10.22 -32.79 18.58
N LEU A 57 -8.97 -32.98 19.04
CA LEU A 57 -7.84 -32.19 18.56
C LEU A 57 -7.81 -32.21 17.02
N PRO A 58 -7.67 -31.04 16.37
CA PRO A 58 -7.73 -30.96 14.92
C PRO A 58 -6.63 -31.83 14.28
N THR A 59 -7.02 -32.65 13.30
CA THR A 59 -6.07 -33.51 12.56
C THR A 59 -5.46 -32.71 11.41
N THR A 60 -4.26 -33.12 10.98
CA THR A 60 -3.55 -32.50 9.84
C THR A 60 -4.42 -32.42 8.58
N ALA A 61 -5.19 -33.48 8.30
CA ALA A 61 -6.09 -33.54 7.15
C ALA A 61 -7.29 -32.59 7.30
N GLY A 62 -7.84 -32.47 8.52
CA GLY A 62 -8.89 -31.50 8.83
C GLY A 62 -8.42 -30.06 8.63
N LEU A 63 -7.22 -29.73 9.16
CA LEU A 63 -6.60 -28.42 8.99
C LEU A 63 -6.31 -28.09 7.51
N MET A 64 -5.94 -29.08 6.69
CA MET A 64 -5.70 -28.85 5.25
C MET A 64 -6.98 -28.55 4.48
N GLU A 65 -8.07 -29.28 4.73
CA GLU A 65 -9.36 -28.99 4.07
C GLU A 65 -9.93 -27.66 4.54
N GLU A 66 -9.80 -27.35 5.83
CA GLU A 66 -10.14 -26.03 6.38
C GLU A 66 -9.28 -24.92 5.75
N SER A 67 -7.99 -25.17 5.45
CA SER A 67 -7.10 -24.23 4.77
C SER A 67 -7.49 -23.90 3.33
N LYS A 68 -7.99 -24.90 2.60
CA LYS A 68 -8.45 -24.71 1.23
C LYS A 68 -9.75 -23.90 1.23
N ALA A 69 -10.66 -24.20 2.14
CA ALA A 69 -11.88 -23.41 2.35
C ALA A 69 -11.55 -21.96 2.77
N TRP A 70 -10.54 -21.78 3.61
CA TRP A 70 -10.09 -20.50 4.12
C TRP A 70 -9.57 -19.56 3.02
N MET A 71 -8.72 -20.04 2.11
CA MET A 71 -8.24 -19.21 1.01
C MET A 71 -9.37 -18.77 0.09
N LYS A 72 -10.30 -19.66 -0.25
CA LYS A 72 -11.45 -19.32 -1.09
C LYS A 72 -12.21 -18.12 -0.50
N SER A 73 -12.45 -18.14 0.81
CA SER A 73 -13.12 -17.06 1.54
C SER A 73 -12.26 -15.79 1.71
N ILE A 74 -10.94 -15.90 1.92
CA ILE A 74 -10.04 -14.73 2.00
C ILE A 74 -10.03 -13.97 0.67
N THR A 75 -9.93 -14.68 -0.46
CA THR A 75 -9.95 -14.06 -1.79
C THR A 75 -11.25 -13.32 -2.08
N GLU A 76 -12.36 -13.76 -1.47
CA GLU A 76 -13.69 -13.18 -1.68
C GLU A 76 -14.03 -12.04 -0.71
N LYS A 77 -13.48 -12.04 0.52
CA LYS A 77 -13.95 -11.12 1.60
C LYS A 77 -12.86 -10.38 2.38
N GLY A 78 -11.58 -10.70 2.20
CA GLY A 78 -10.47 -10.07 2.95
C GLY A 78 -10.52 -10.28 4.47
N PHE A 79 -11.43 -11.13 4.96
CA PHE A 79 -11.71 -11.41 6.36
C PHE A 79 -11.16 -12.80 6.71
N ASN A 80 -10.79 -13.01 7.98
CA ASN A 80 -10.51 -14.35 8.49
C ASN A 80 -11.85 -15.03 8.86
N PRO A 81 -12.45 -15.87 7.99
CA PRO A 81 -13.79 -16.45 8.24
C PRO A 81 -13.87 -17.32 9.50
N TYR A 82 -12.74 -17.70 10.07
CA TYR A 82 -12.65 -18.48 11.30
C TYR A 82 -12.26 -17.65 12.52
N ALA A 83 -12.23 -16.31 12.44
CA ALA A 83 -11.95 -15.49 13.62
C ALA A 83 -12.91 -15.83 14.79
N GLU A 84 -14.21 -15.93 14.50
CA GLU A 84 -15.24 -16.32 15.47
C GLU A 84 -15.13 -17.78 15.95
N GLU A 85 -14.54 -18.65 15.12
CA GLU A 85 -14.35 -20.05 15.48
C GLU A 85 -13.09 -20.24 16.33
N MET A 86 -11.99 -19.60 15.94
CA MET A 86 -10.76 -19.59 16.71
C MET A 86 -10.97 -18.93 18.07
N GLU A 87 -11.81 -17.90 18.19
CA GLU A 87 -12.23 -17.32 19.48
C GLU A 87 -12.75 -18.36 20.48
N LYS A 88 -13.28 -19.50 20.00
CA LYS A 88 -13.78 -20.59 20.85
C LYS A 88 -12.70 -21.63 21.19
N TRP A 89 -11.56 -21.61 20.52
CA TRP A 89 -10.45 -22.52 20.78
C TRP A 89 -9.70 -22.05 22.01
N THR A 90 -9.09 -22.98 22.73
CA THR A 90 -8.12 -22.72 23.79
C THR A 90 -6.75 -22.38 23.22
N ASP A 91 -5.89 -21.76 24.03
CA ASP A 91 -4.51 -21.45 23.61
C ASP A 91 -3.73 -22.73 23.29
N GLU A 92 -4.04 -23.82 23.98
CA GLU A 92 -3.44 -25.14 23.73
C GLU A 92 -3.87 -25.73 22.38
N GLU A 93 -5.13 -25.57 21.99
CA GLU A 93 -5.63 -25.99 20.67
C GLU A 93 -4.98 -25.17 19.55
N ILE A 94 -4.84 -23.85 19.72
CA ILE A 94 -4.17 -22.98 18.74
C ILE A 94 -2.69 -23.35 18.62
N ARG A 95 -1.99 -23.52 19.76
CA ARG A 95 -0.59 -23.94 19.80
C ARG A 95 -0.39 -25.29 19.12
N SER A 96 -1.24 -26.26 19.42
CA SER A 96 -1.17 -27.61 18.84
C SER A 96 -1.41 -27.58 17.34
N ALA A 97 -2.43 -26.84 16.88
CA ALA A 97 -2.70 -26.68 15.45
C ALA A 97 -1.57 -25.97 14.71
N LEU A 98 -0.93 -24.98 15.34
CA LEU A 98 0.22 -24.28 14.78
C LEU A 98 1.43 -25.23 14.66
N GLN A 99 1.74 -25.99 15.70
CA GLN A 99 2.82 -26.99 15.67
C GLN A 99 2.60 -28.04 14.58
N GLU A 100 1.37 -28.53 14.45
CA GLU A 100 1.01 -29.49 13.42
C GLU A 100 1.15 -28.91 12.02
N SER A 101 0.69 -27.66 11.82
CA SER A 101 0.85 -26.93 10.55
C SER A 101 2.31 -26.74 10.17
N LEU A 102 3.20 -26.53 11.14
CA LEU A 102 4.63 -26.34 10.90
C LEU A 102 5.39 -27.65 10.61
N ARG A 103 4.85 -28.81 11.02
CA ARG A 103 5.46 -30.13 10.75
C ARG A 103 5.10 -30.68 9.37
N ASN A 104 3.99 -30.25 8.81
CA ASN A 104 3.54 -30.76 7.52
C ASN A 104 4.28 -30.08 6.37
N ARG A 105 5.05 -30.88 5.61
CA ARG A 105 5.84 -30.42 4.45
C ARG A 105 4.97 -29.76 3.37
N ASP A 106 3.74 -30.21 3.17
CA ASP A 106 2.81 -29.63 2.19
C ASP A 106 2.36 -28.23 2.60
N PHE A 107 2.38 -27.90 3.91
CA PHE A 107 2.11 -26.56 4.39
C PHE A 107 3.27 -25.59 4.14
N LEU A 108 4.50 -26.11 4.12
CA LEU A 108 5.73 -25.33 3.95
C LEU A 108 6.08 -25.10 2.48
N MET A 109 5.83 -26.09 1.62
CA MET A 109 6.41 -26.14 0.27
C MET A 109 5.55 -25.51 -0.84
N ASP A 110 4.22 -25.66 -0.87
CA ASP A 110 3.53 -25.52 -2.18
C ASP A 110 2.15 -24.84 -2.23
N SER A 111 1.73 -24.13 -1.18
CA SER A 111 0.51 -23.33 -1.30
C SER A 111 0.55 -22.05 -0.49
N LYS A 112 0.24 -20.93 -1.16
CA LYS A 112 -0.05 -19.64 -0.49
C LYS A 112 -1.13 -19.81 0.61
N SER A 113 -1.98 -20.84 0.51
CA SER A 113 -3.04 -21.17 1.48
C SER A 113 -2.51 -21.61 2.83
N ALA A 114 -1.56 -22.54 2.85
CA ALA A 114 -1.15 -23.19 4.07
C ALA A 114 -0.26 -22.33 4.97
N ARG A 115 0.67 -21.56 4.39
CA ARG A 115 1.46 -20.56 5.15
C ARG A 115 0.60 -19.48 5.75
N SER A 116 -0.51 -19.17 5.08
CA SER A 116 -1.47 -18.25 5.63
C SER A 116 -2.03 -18.85 6.95
N ILE A 117 -2.31 -20.18 7.07
CA ILE A 117 -3.00 -20.73 8.25
C ILE A 117 -2.11 -20.56 9.47
N ALA A 118 -0.86 -20.96 9.33
CA ALA A 118 0.12 -20.81 10.40
C ALA A 118 0.27 -19.33 10.79
N SER A 119 0.22 -18.40 9.82
CA SER A 119 0.20 -16.96 10.11
C SER A 119 -1.06 -16.50 10.85
N GLY A 120 -2.23 -17.05 10.50
CA GLY A 120 -3.51 -16.76 11.16
C GLY A 120 -3.57 -17.27 12.59
N LEU A 121 -3.16 -18.52 12.81
CA LEU A 121 -3.04 -19.15 14.12
C LEU A 121 -2.04 -18.40 15.00
N LEU A 122 -0.86 -18.08 14.46
CA LEU A 122 0.14 -17.29 15.18
C LEU A 122 -0.40 -15.91 15.54
N LYS A 123 -1.13 -15.25 14.63
CA LYS A 123 -1.73 -13.94 14.89
C LYS A 123 -2.76 -14.00 16.01
N GLU A 124 -3.63 -15.00 16.01
CA GLU A 124 -4.62 -15.18 17.07
C GLU A 124 -3.93 -15.50 18.41
N TRP A 125 -2.88 -16.32 18.41
CA TRP A 125 -2.15 -16.61 19.64
C TRP A 125 -1.43 -15.37 20.19
N MET A 126 -0.77 -14.58 19.32
CA MET A 126 -0.12 -13.31 19.72
C MET A 126 -1.09 -12.32 20.36
N LYS A 127 -2.37 -12.33 19.95
CA LYS A 127 -3.43 -11.49 20.55
C LYS A 127 -3.79 -11.93 21.98
N ARG A 128 -3.66 -13.21 22.30
CA ARG A 128 -4.08 -13.79 23.59
C ARG A 128 -2.96 -13.87 24.60
N ASP A 129 -1.80 -14.34 24.15
CA ASP A 129 -0.60 -14.50 24.96
C ASP A 129 0.62 -14.17 24.11
N CYS A 130 0.87 -12.87 23.96
CA CYS A 130 2.00 -12.34 23.21
C CYS A 130 3.35 -12.89 23.72
N ALA A 131 3.49 -13.05 25.04
CA ALA A 131 4.72 -13.53 25.66
C ALA A 131 4.99 -14.99 25.25
N ALA A 132 4.05 -15.90 25.51
CA ALA A 132 4.23 -17.32 25.17
C ALA A 132 4.37 -17.54 23.66
N ALA A 133 3.59 -16.82 22.84
CA ALA A 133 3.67 -16.92 21.38
C ALA A 133 5.01 -16.42 20.84
N SER A 134 5.57 -15.34 21.39
CA SER A 134 6.89 -14.81 20.99
C SER A 134 8.04 -15.76 21.36
N GLU A 135 8.00 -16.38 22.54
CA GLU A 135 8.96 -17.41 22.94
C GLU A 135 8.84 -18.66 22.06
N PHE A 136 7.61 -19.12 21.80
CA PHE A 136 7.38 -20.23 20.88
C PHE A 136 7.94 -19.93 19.49
N PHE A 137 7.77 -18.70 18.99
CA PHE A 137 8.28 -18.29 17.68
C PHE A 137 9.80 -18.46 17.56
N LEU A 138 10.54 -18.26 18.65
CA LEU A 138 11.98 -18.47 18.68
C LEU A 138 12.38 -19.95 18.56
N THR A 139 11.50 -20.88 18.92
CA THR A 139 11.72 -22.33 18.79
C THR A 139 11.54 -22.85 17.36
N ILE A 140 10.89 -22.07 16.48
CA ILE A 140 10.67 -22.45 15.09
C ILE A 140 12.01 -22.41 14.33
N PRO A 141 12.39 -23.48 13.59
CA PRO A 141 13.62 -23.50 12.80
C PRO A 141 13.72 -22.31 11.84
N ALA A 142 14.90 -21.69 11.75
CA ALA A 142 15.12 -20.48 10.95
C ALA A 142 14.66 -20.58 9.48
N PRO A 143 14.84 -21.72 8.76
CA PRO A 143 14.34 -21.87 7.39
C PRO A 143 12.82 -21.76 7.24
N ILE A 144 12.07 -22.08 8.31
CA ILE A 144 10.60 -22.00 8.35
C ILE A 144 10.16 -20.61 8.84
N ARG A 145 10.89 -20.06 9.81
CA ARG A 145 10.58 -18.77 10.46
C ARG A 145 10.78 -17.57 9.54
N ASN A 146 11.62 -17.67 8.51
CA ASN A 146 12.04 -16.53 7.69
C ASN A 146 10.93 -15.89 6.81
N GLY A 147 11.27 -14.76 6.18
CA GLY A 147 10.47 -14.12 5.14
C GLY A 147 9.03 -13.82 5.57
N ALA A 148 8.07 -14.47 4.91
CA ALA A 148 6.65 -14.21 5.12
C ALA A 148 6.17 -14.54 6.54
N MET A 149 6.73 -15.56 7.20
CA MET A 149 6.32 -15.93 8.56
C MET A 149 6.79 -14.89 9.59
N THR A 150 8.04 -14.43 9.49
CA THR A 150 8.55 -13.30 10.30
C THR A 150 7.77 -12.01 10.03
N TYR A 151 7.41 -11.74 8.78
CA TYR A 151 6.56 -10.61 8.45
C TYR A 151 5.20 -10.72 9.16
N SER A 152 4.51 -11.85 9.04
CA SER A 152 3.22 -12.11 9.72
C SER A 152 3.32 -11.94 11.23
N PHE A 153 4.40 -12.47 11.84
CA PHE A 153 4.69 -12.30 13.27
C PHE A 153 4.80 -10.83 13.66
N SER A 154 5.56 -10.02 12.90
CA SER A 154 5.69 -8.58 13.16
C SER A 154 4.34 -7.83 13.06
N VAL A 155 3.50 -8.21 12.09
CA VAL A 155 2.17 -7.64 11.89
C VAL A 155 1.23 -8.01 13.03
N ALA A 156 1.32 -9.25 13.51
CA ALA A 156 0.52 -9.78 14.61
C ALA A 156 0.85 -9.18 15.98
N TRP A 157 2.02 -8.56 16.14
CA TRP A 157 2.44 -8.00 17.43
C TRP A 157 1.42 -6.97 17.96
N PRO A 158 0.87 -7.09 19.18
CA PRO A 158 -0.14 -6.16 19.69
C PRO A 158 0.40 -4.73 19.92
N ALA A 159 -0.43 -3.70 19.74
CA ALA A 159 0.02 -2.31 19.86
C ALA A 159 0.26 -1.90 21.32
N GLU A 160 -0.53 -2.44 22.24
CA GLU A 160 -0.39 -2.33 23.70
C GLU A 160 0.93 -2.90 24.22
N HIS A 161 1.55 -3.82 23.46
CA HIS A 161 2.85 -4.42 23.77
C HIS A 161 3.99 -3.87 22.88
N ALA A 162 3.86 -2.64 22.39
CA ALA A 162 4.84 -2.06 21.46
C ALA A 162 6.26 -2.06 22.06
N ALA A 163 6.43 -1.65 23.32
CA ALA A 163 7.73 -1.54 23.97
C ALA A 163 8.41 -2.92 24.12
N GLU A 164 7.67 -3.95 24.52
CA GLU A 164 8.14 -5.33 24.56
C GLU A 164 8.53 -5.82 23.16
N GLY A 165 7.80 -5.42 22.13
CA GLY A 165 8.14 -5.70 20.75
C GLY A 165 9.45 -5.08 20.30
N LEU A 166 9.71 -3.83 20.68
CA LEU A 166 11.00 -3.19 20.39
C LEU A 166 12.14 -3.91 21.11
N ALA A 167 11.94 -4.27 22.39
CA ALA A 167 12.91 -5.06 23.14
C ALA A 167 13.18 -6.41 22.47
N PHE A 168 12.14 -7.09 21.98
CA PHE A 168 12.25 -8.36 21.25
C PHE A 168 13.08 -8.19 19.96
N VAL A 169 12.80 -7.17 19.15
CA VAL A 169 13.54 -6.89 17.90
C VAL A 169 15.02 -6.63 18.19
N LYS A 170 15.32 -5.84 19.23
CA LYS A 170 16.72 -5.53 19.63
C LYS A 170 17.45 -6.76 20.15
N ALA A 171 16.77 -7.63 20.89
CA ALA A 171 17.36 -8.86 21.43
C ALA A 171 17.54 -9.96 20.38
N ASN A 172 16.76 -9.93 19.29
CA ASN A 172 16.71 -11.01 18.30
C ASN A 172 16.86 -10.50 16.85
N PRO A 173 17.91 -9.74 16.50
CA PRO A 173 18.08 -9.19 15.15
C PRO A 173 18.10 -10.27 14.06
N GLN A 174 18.65 -11.46 14.35
CA GLN A 174 18.71 -12.61 13.46
C GLN A 174 17.34 -13.14 13.01
N VAL A 175 16.26 -12.81 13.75
CA VAL A 175 14.89 -13.18 13.35
C VAL A 175 14.47 -12.38 12.10
N PHE A 176 14.98 -11.15 11.95
CA PHE A 176 14.53 -10.17 10.96
C PHE A 176 15.51 -9.98 9.78
N GLU A 177 16.55 -10.80 9.65
CA GLU A 177 17.52 -10.70 8.54
C GLU A 177 16.86 -10.87 7.15
N GLY A 178 15.77 -11.62 7.07
CA GLY A 178 15.02 -11.87 5.82
C GLY A 178 13.67 -11.13 5.73
N ALA A 179 13.30 -10.31 6.72
CA ALA A 179 12.01 -9.64 6.77
C ALA A 179 12.04 -8.40 7.67
N SER A 180 11.40 -7.32 7.24
CA SER A 180 11.41 -6.06 7.99
C SER A 180 10.61 -6.16 9.30
N PRO A 181 11.16 -5.68 10.45
CA PRO A 181 10.41 -5.54 11.71
C PRO A 181 9.47 -4.32 11.71
N TRP A 182 9.28 -3.66 10.56
CA TRP A 182 8.55 -2.39 10.42
C TRP A 182 7.24 -2.32 11.22
N SER A 183 6.40 -3.35 11.20
CA SER A 183 5.11 -3.27 11.89
C SER A 183 5.24 -3.15 13.41
N ILE A 184 6.31 -3.66 14.02
CA ILE A 184 6.60 -3.47 15.45
C ILE A 184 7.14 -2.05 15.66
N LEU A 185 8.06 -1.61 14.79
CA LEU A 185 8.66 -0.28 14.88
C LEU A 185 7.62 0.83 14.71
N SER A 186 6.68 0.68 13.77
CA SER A 186 5.61 1.65 13.54
C SER A 186 4.68 1.76 14.75
N LYS A 187 4.32 0.64 15.40
CA LYS A 187 3.51 0.66 16.64
C LYS A 187 4.23 1.39 17.78
N ASN A 188 5.56 1.27 17.87
CA ASN A 188 6.36 2.05 18.81
C ASN A 188 6.35 3.54 18.48
N ILE A 189 6.46 3.91 17.20
CA ILE A 189 6.35 5.32 16.77
C ILE A 189 4.98 5.87 17.14
N GLU A 190 3.90 5.15 16.83
CA GLU A 190 2.52 5.54 17.15
C GLU A 190 2.30 5.69 18.66
N ALA A 191 2.79 4.75 19.47
CA ALA A 191 2.71 4.82 20.92
C ALA A 191 3.50 6.02 21.49
N ARG A 192 4.71 6.28 20.98
CA ARG A 192 5.54 7.42 21.41
C ARG A 192 4.98 8.76 20.95
N ALA A 193 4.24 8.79 19.85
CA ALA A 193 3.64 10.01 19.33
C ALA A 193 2.62 10.63 20.30
N ALA A 194 1.99 9.83 21.18
CA ALA A 194 1.15 10.34 22.27
C ALA A 194 1.94 11.23 23.26
N GLY A 195 3.25 11.03 23.38
CA GLY A 195 4.16 11.89 24.15
C GLY A 195 4.78 13.04 23.35
N GLY A 196 4.28 13.33 22.15
CA GLY A 196 4.72 14.43 21.30
C GLY A 196 5.99 14.16 20.47
N ALA A 197 6.38 15.16 19.67
CA ALA A 197 7.48 15.05 18.71
C ALA A 197 8.83 14.67 19.34
N ALA A 198 9.16 15.23 20.50
CA ALA A 198 10.40 14.93 21.23
C ALA A 198 10.49 13.43 21.61
N SER A 199 9.37 12.81 21.98
CA SER A 199 9.33 11.38 22.31
C SER A 199 9.57 10.50 21.08
N VAL A 200 9.05 10.90 19.91
CA VAL A 200 9.31 10.22 18.64
C VAL A 200 10.78 10.39 18.24
N VAL A 201 11.34 11.60 18.35
CA VAL A 201 12.76 11.88 18.09
C VAL A 201 13.67 11.00 18.96
N GLY A 202 13.38 10.90 20.26
CA GLY A 202 14.12 10.01 21.16
C GLY A 202 14.09 8.55 20.73
N LEU A 203 12.93 8.05 20.28
CA LEU A 203 12.81 6.70 19.71
C LEU A 203 13.64 6.56 18.42
N LEU A 204 13.58 7.52 17.49
CA LEU A 204 14.38 7.45 16.26
C LEU A 204 15.88 7.39 16.54
N GLY A 205 16.34 8.11 17.57
CA GLY A 205 17.70 8.00 18.09
C GLY A 205 18.04 6.59 18.57
N GLU A 206 17.17 5.99 19.38
CA GLU A 206 17.32 4.61 19.87
C GLU A 206 17.36 3.58 18.71
N LEU A 207 16.50 3.74 17.70
CA LEU A 207 16.47 2.84 16.54
C LEU A 207 17.74 2.93 15.70
N ARG A 208 18.27 4.15 15.53
CA ARG A 208 19.55 4.37 14.86
C ARG A 208 20.70 3.69 15.60
N GLU A 209 20.78 3.84 16.93
CA GLU A 209 21.80 3.20 17.75
C GLU A 209 21.72 1.66 17.67
N ALA A 210 20.50 1.12 17.62
CA ALA A 210 20.24 -0.30 17.42
C ALA A 210 20.44 -0.78 15.97
N LYS A 211 20.79 0.12 15.03
CA LYS A 211 20.91 -0.16 13.58
C LYS A 211 19.66 -0.79 12.97
N LEU A 212 18.48 -0.35 13.43
CA LEU A 212 17.19 -0.81 12.94
C LEU A 212 16.70 0.15 11.85
N ASP A 213 16.72 -0.31 10.60
CA ASP A 213 16.29 0.48 9.45
C ASP A 213 14.76 0.61 9.36
N LEU A 214 14.30 1.81 9.03
CA LEU A 214 12.89 2.15 8.81
C LEU A 214 12.50 2.05 7.34
N ALA A 215 12.88 0.94 6.70
CA ALA A 215 12.64 0.72 5.28
C ALA A 215 11.27 0.07 5.03
N PHE A 216 10.17 0.83 5.14
CA PHE A 216 8.84 0.42 4.66
C PHE A 216 7.89 1.63 4.48
N GLU A 217 6.87 1.50 3.62
CA GLU A 217 6.09 2.64 3.11
C GLU A 217 4.69 2.83 3.75
N ASN A 218 4.31 1.99 4.71
CA ASN A 218 3.00 2.13 5.34
C ASN A 218 2.99 3.40 6.20
N PRO A 219 1.93 4.24 6.11
CA PRO A 219 1.85 5.43 6.92
C PRO A 219 1.71 5.07 8.40
N VAL A 220 2.37 5.85 9.26
CA VAL A 220 2.18 5.80 10.71
C VAL A 220 0.95 6.62 11.10
N LYS A 221 0.21 6.18 12.11
CA LYS A 221 -0.93 6.93 12.67
C LYS A 221 -0.46 7.85 13.79
N LEU A 222 -0.31 9.12 13.47
CA LEU A 222 0.04 10.16 14.45
C LEU A 222 -1.23 10.82 14.99
N PRO A 223 -1.23 11.27 16.27
CA PRO A 223 -2.38 11.98 16.84
C PRO A 223 -2.68 13.26 16.06
N GLU A 224 -3.92 13.73 16.14
CA GLU A 224 -4.32 15.00 15.55
C GLU A 224 -3.55 16.17 16.20
N GLY A 225 -3.08 17.11 15.39
CA GLY A 225 -2.29 18.25 15.87
C GLY A 225 -0.87 17.86 16.29
N PHE A 226 -0.35 16.71 15.83
CA PHE A 226 1.03 16.32 16.09
C PHE A 226 2.01 17.36 15.53
N ASP A 227 3.03 17.73 16.31
CA ASP A 227 4.02 18.74 15.93
C ASP A 227 5.06 18.19 14.94
N PHE A 228 4.64 18.06 13.68
CA PHE A 228 5.54 17.68 12.58
C PHE A 228 6.66 18.70 12.36
N GLY A 229 6.41 19.99 12.61
CA GLY A 229 7.41 21.03 12.42
C GLY A 229 8.65 20.81 13.28
N THR A 230 8.46 20.42 14.55
CA THR A 230 9.57 20.05 15.44
C THR A 230 10.22 18.73 15.02
N LEU A 231 9.42 17.70 14.71
CA LEU A 231 9.95 16.40 14.27
C LEU A 231 10.86 16.57 13.03
N MET A 232 10.38 17.27 12.00
CA MET A 232 11.03 17.38 10.69
C MET A 232 12.27 18.29 10.70
N LYS A 233 12.52 19.00 11.81
CA LYS A 233 13.75 19.76 12.07
C LYS A 233 14.78 18.97 12.89
N SER A 234 14.46 17.75 13.32
CA SER A 234 15.39 16.94 14.12
C SER A 234 16.51 16.34 13.25
N PRO A 235 17.72 16.15 13.81
CA PRO A 235 18.82 15.49 13.11
C PRO A 235 18.47 14.08 12.59
N GLU A 236 17.64 13.35 13.34
CA GLU A 236 17.16 12.01 12.99
C GLU A 236 16.31 12.05 11.71
N MET A 237 15.44 13.06 11.58
CA MET A 237 14.63 13.23 10.37
C MET A 237 15.44 13.70 9.17
N GLU A 238 16.47 14.53 9.37
CA GLU A 238 17.41 14.88 8.30
C GLU A 238 18.12 13.62 7.76
N GLU A 239 18.56 12.74 8.66
CA GLU A 239 19.20 11.48 8.28
C GLU A 239 18.24 10.54 7.53
N LEU A 240 17.02 10.38 8.02
CA LEU A 240 15.97 9.59 7.34
C LEU A 240 15.63 10.17 5.97
N THR A 241 15.60 11.50 5.84
CA THR A 241 15.31 12.17 4.57
C THR A 241 16.42 11.91 3.55
N ARG A 242 17.69 12.04 3.95
CA ARG A 242 18.86 11.70 3.12
C ARG A 242 18.87 10.24 2.67
N LYS A 243 18.38 9.32 3.52
CA LYS A 243 18.24 7.89 3.21
C LYS A 243 16.94 7.55 2.45
N ASN A 244 16.11 8.54 2.12
CA ASN A 244 14.79 8.35 1.49
C ASN A 244 13.82 7.47 2.31
N GLN A 245 14.00 7.45 3.64
CA GLN A 245 13.21 6.68 4.61
C GLN A 245 12.17 7.54 5.34
N ALA A 246 12.18 8.87 5.18
CA ALA A 246 11.22 9.78 5.84
C ALA A 246 9.78 9.73 5.28
N LYS A 247 9.53 8.99 4.19
CA LYS A 247 8.29 9.08 3.41
C LYS A 247 7.02 8.82 4.21
N PHE A 248 7.06 7.90 5.18
CA PHE A 248 5.88 7.57 5.99
C PHE A 248 5.49 8.71 6.95
N PHE A 249 6.46 9.47 7.47
CA PHE A 249 6.19 10.69 8.26
C PHE A 249 5.65 11.81 7.37
N VAL A 250 6.25 12.01 6.18
CA VAL A 250 5.77 13.02 5.22
C VAL A 250 4.35 12.70 4.78
N ARG A 251 4.02 11.42 4.54
CA ARG A 251 2.66 10.98 4.20
C ARG A 251 1.68 11.28 5.33
N ALA A 252 2.02 10.96 6.57
CA ALA A 252 1.19 11.27 7.73
C ALA A 252 0.99 12.79 7.89
N TRP A 253 2.04 13.59 7.70
CA TRP A 253 1.97 15.05 7.78
C TRP A 253 1.05 15.62 6.71
N CYS A 254 1.22 15.20 5.46
CA CYS A 254 0.42 15.68 4.34
C CYS A 254 -1.08 15.33 4.44
N THR A 255 -1.45 14.34 5.27
CA THR A 255 -2.87 14.05 5.61
C THR A 255 -3.42 15.00 6.68
N GLN A 256 -2.59 15.51 7.59
CA GLN A 256 -3.05 16.41 8.68
C GLN A 256 -2.90 17.89 8.33
N ASP A 257 -1.77 18.30 7.74
CA ASP A 257 -1.46 19.68 7.37
C ASP A 257 -0.67 19.69 6.06
N ARG A 258 -1.43 19.70 4.97
CA ARG A 258 -0.90 19.57 3.61
C ARG A 258 -0.07 20.77 3.17
N GLU A 259 -0.44 21.98 3.60
CA GLU A 259 0.26 23.22 3.24
C GLU A 259 1.62 23.28 3.94
N ALA A 260 1.70 23.00 5.25
CA ALA A 260 2.99 22.99 5.93
C ALA A 260 3.92 21.86 5.42
N CYS A 261 3.35 20.68 5.12
CA CYS A 261 4.07 19.57 4.49
C CYS A 261 4.66 19.97 3.13
N PHE A 262 3.89 20.72 2.34
CA PHE A 262 4.30 21.25 1.03
C PHE A 262 5.44 22.24 1.13
N ASP A 263 5.33 23.24 1.99
CA ASP A 263 6.36 24.26 2.19
C ASP A 263 7.68 23.61 2.59
N TRP A 264 7.64 22.62 3.49
CA TRP A 264 8.82 21.83 3.85
C TRP A 264 9.38 21.03 2.67
N MET A 265 8.52 20.42 1.83
CA MET A 265 8.98 19.67 0.65
C MET A 265 9.63 20.56 -0.41
N VAL A 266 9.19 21.82 -0.53
CA VAL A 266 9.82 22.81 -1.41
C VAL A 266 11.18 23.24 -0.86
N GLU A 267 11.28 23.48 0.44
CA GLU A 267 12.51 23.97 1.07
C GLU A 267 13.60 22.89 1.22
N LYS A 268 13.21 21.69 1.70
CA LYS A 268 14.15 20.65 2.18
C LYS A 268 13.84 19.24 1.71
N GLY A 269 12.59 18.94 1.39
CA GLY A 269 12.16 17.59 1.04
C GLY A 269 12.41 17.21 -0.42
N ASN A 270 11.83 16.06 -0.81
CA ASN A 270 11.86 15.57 -2.19
C ASN A 270 10.52 15.84 -2.88
N LEU A 271 10.40 16.98 -3.54
CA LEU A 271 9.18 17.38 -4.25
C LEU A 271 8.74 16.37 -5.32
N GLN A 272 9.66 15.55 -5.84
CA GLN A 272 9.35 14.47 -6.79
C GLN A 272 8.41 13.40 -6.18
N ASP A 273 8.40 13.22 -4.86
CA ASP A 273 7.55 12.20 -4.22
C ASP A 273 6.10 12.68 -3.99
N LEU A 274 5.84 13.99 -4.05
CA LEU A 274 4.55 14.58 -3.66
C LEU A 274 3.33 13.97 -4.37
N PRO A 275 3.28 13.80 -5.70
CA PRO A 275 2.11 13.20 -6.36
C PRO A 275 1.81 11.80 -5.87
N ASN A 276 2.85 10.98 -5.65
CA ASN A 276 2.66 9.61 -5.18
C ASN A 276 2.21 9.59 -3.71
N LEU A 277 2.78 10.45 -2.85
CA LEU A 277 2.35 10.55 -1.45
C LEU A 277 0.85 10.83 -1.35
N ILE A 278 0.33 11.72 -2.20
CA ILE A 278 -1.09 12.07 -2.25
C ILE A 278 -1.93 11.00 -2.97
N ALA A 279 -1.42 10.36 -4.01
CA ALA A 279 -2.14 9.30 -4.74
C ALA A 279 -2.51 8.09 -3.85
N PHE A 280 -1.83 7.91 -2.72
CA PHE A 280 -2.14 6.86 -1.75
C PHE A 280 -2.93 7.36 -0.52
N SER A 281 -3.38 8.62 -0.51
CA SER A 281 -4.21 9.16 0.59
C SER A 281 -5.69 8.80 0.41
N PRO A 282 -6.51 8.79 1.48
CA PRO A 282 -7.95 8.52 1.39
C PRO A 282 -8.72 9.52 0.51
N ASP A 283 -8.23 10.76 0.41
CA ASP A 283 -8.82 11.87 -0.35
C ASP A 283 -8.02 12.18 -1.62
N HIS A 284 -7.40 11.16 -2.22
CA HIS A 284 -6.41 11.31 -3.30
C HIS A 284 -6.90 12.16 -4.47
N ALA A 285 -8.17 12.06 -4.87
CA ALA A 285 -8.70 12.84 -6.00
C ALA A 285 -8.68 14.36 -5.73
N GLU A 286 -9.08 14.80 -4.54
CA GLU A 286 -9.04 16.21 -4.14
C GLU A 286 -7.60 16.65 -3.88
N GLY A 287 -6.83 15.83 -3.17
CA GLY A 287 -5.42 16.10 -2.93
C GLY A 287 -4.63 16.28 -4.24
N LEU A 288 -4.86 15.46 -5.26
CA LEU A 288 -4.17 15.57 -6.54
C LEU A 288 -4.54 16.83 -7.31
N ARG A 289 -5.81 17.28 -7.27
CA ARG A 289 -6.20 18.59 -7.81
C ARG A 289 -5.49 19.72 -7.08
N TRP A 290 -5.39 19.62 -5.75
CA TRP A 290 -4.62 20.57 -4.96
C TRP A 290 -3.14 20.59 -5.39
N VAL A 291 -2.49 19.43 -5.62
CA VAL A 291 -1.11 19.37 -6.17
C VAL A 291 -1.05 20.08 -7.52
N GLY A 292 -2.06 19.89 -8.37
CA GLY A 292 -2.22 20.59 -9.64
C GLY A 292 -2.20 22.11 -9.50
N SER A 293 -2.99 22.66 -8.57
CA SER A 293 -3.03 24.10 -8.31
C SER A 293 -1.68 24.66 -7.83
N LYS A 294 -0.93 23.88 -7.03
CA LYS A 294 0.43 24.26 -6.61
C LYS A 294 1.41 24.22 -7.78
N TYR A 295 1.38 23.14 -8.58
CA TYR A 295 2.20 22.96 -9.77
C TYR A 295 2.07 24.13 -10.74
N GLU A 296 0.85 24.65 -10.93
CA GLU A 296 0.58 25.81 -11.78
C GLU A 296 1.35 27.06 -11.34
N THR A 297 1.54 27.27 -10.04
CA THR A 297 2.22 28.48 -9.51
C THR A 297 3.74 28.32 -9.39
N MET A 298 4.28 27.12 -9.58
CA MET A 298 5.71 26.82 -9.43
C MET A 298 6.55 27.35 -10.60
N ASP A 299 7.84 27.54 -10.35
CA ASP A 299 8.82 27.73 -11.42
C ASP A 299 9.02 26.44 -12.25
N PRO A 300 9.54 26.55 -13.48
CA PRO A 300 9.73 25.40 -14.37
C PRO A 300 10.59 24.26 -13.78
N SER A 301 11.57 24.56 -12.93
CA SER A 301 12.45 23.54 -12.38
C SER A 301 11.76 22.70 -11.31
N ALA A 302 10.92 23.32 -10.47
CA ALA A 302 10.08 22.62 -9.50
C ALA A 302 8.99 21.79 -10.20
N ARG A 303 8.39 22.32 -11.27
CA ARG A 303 7.44 21.58 -12.12
C ARG A 303 8.07 20.32 -12.72
N ASP A 304 9.28 20.42 -13.27
CA ASP A 304 10.01 19.25 -13.81
C ASP A 304 10.25 18.18 -12.74
N LYS A 305 10.62 18.57 -11.51
CA LYS A 305 10.77 17.62 -10.39
C LYS A 305 9.48 16.85 -10.11
N ILE A 306 8.34 17.56 -10.01
CA ILE A 306 7.04 16.91 -9.77
C ILE A 306 6.67 15.98 -10.92
N ALA A 307 6.78 16.44 -12.16
CA ALA A 307 6.44 15.67 -13.35
C ALA A 307 7.21 14.35 -13.43
N ARG A 308 8.52 14.38 -13.13
CA ARG A 308 9.39 13.20 -13.04
C ARG A 308 9.03 12.23 -11.91
N GLY A 309 8.22 12.69 -10.96
CA GLY A 309 7.72 11.91 -9.83
C GLY A 309 6.53 11.05 -10.17
N ILE A 310 5.77 11.44 -11.18
CA ILE A 310 4.58 10.73 -11.61
C ILE A 310 5.02 9.39 -12.21
N ARG A 311 4.54 8.30 -11.63
CA ARG A 311 4.82 6.95 -12.12
C ARG A 311 4.31 6.79 -13.55
N ILE A 312 5.16 6.27 -14.42
CA ILE A 312 4.82 5.98 -15.83
C ILE A 312 3.54 5.16 -15.90
N GLY A 313 2.59 5.62 -16.72
CA GLY A 313 1.30 4.98 -16.95
C GLY A 313 0.22 5.32 -15.92
N ASN A 314 0.50 6.15 -14.91
CA ASN A 314 -0.49 6.58 -13.94
C ASN A 314 -1.33 7.75 -14.47
N THR A 315 -2.27 7.44 -15.36
CA THR A 315 -3.11 8.44 -16.06
C THR A 315 -4.00 9.23 -15.09
N GLU A 316 -4.51 8.58 -14.05
CA GLU A 316 -5.37 9.19 -13.03
C GLU A 316 -4.65 10.35 -12.33
N VAL A 317 -3.39 10.17 -11.93
CA VAL A 317 -2.60 11.24 -11.28
C VAL A 317 -2.48 12.46 -12.18
N VAL A 318 -2.15 12.28 -13.46
CA VAL A 318 -1.99 13.38 -14.41
C VAL A 318 -3.31 14.10 -14.65
N GLN A 319 -4.40 13.34 -14.85
CA GLN A 319 -5.72 13.89 -15.10
C GLN A 319 -6.21 14.71 -13.90
N LYS A 320 -6.12 14.16 -12.68
CA LYS A 320 -6.56 14.85 -11.46
C LYS A 320 -5.73 16.08 -11.15
N MET A 321 -4.41 16.04 -11.35
CA MET A 321 -3.58 17.23 -11.24
C MET A 321 -3.99 18.29 -12.28
N ALA A 322 -4.17 17.90 -13.54
CA ALA A 322 -4.57 18.85 -14.59
C ALA A 322 -5.98 19.44 -14.38
N GLU A 323 -6.91 18.71 -13.76
CA GLU A 323 -8.23 19.21 -13.33
C GLU A 323 -8.14 20.33 -12.28
N GLY A 324 -7.04 20.39 -11.52
CA GLY A 324 -6.82 21.40 -10.48
C GLY A 324 -6.13 22.67 -10.96
N MET A 325 -5.79 22.76 -12.25
CA MET A 325 -5.10 23.92 -12.86
C MET A 325 -6.10 24.83 -13.57
N ALA A 326 -5.92 26.15 -13.47
CA ALA A 326 -6.72 27.12 -14.20
C ALA A 326 -6.19 27.37 -15.63
N ASP A 327 -4.87 27.38 -15.80
CA ASP A 327 -4.18 27.61 -17.06
C ASP A 327 -4.12 26.33 -17.91
N VAL A 328 -4.81 26.36 -19.05
CA VAL A 328 -4.89 25.26 -20.01
C VAL A 328 -3.51 24.93 -20.61
N GLU A 329 -2.62 25.91 -20.78
CA GLU A 329 -1.28 25.70 -21.32
C GLU A 329 -0.38 24.98 -20.31
N VAL A 330 -0.46 25.32 -19.02
CA VAL A 330 0.29 24.61 -17.98
C VAL A 330 -0.24 23.18 -17.81
N ALA A 331 -1.56 23.00 -17.85
CA ALA A 331 -2.18 21.68 -17.85
C ALA A 331 -1.78 20.86 -19.09
N GLY A 332 -1.69 21.48 -20.26
CA GLY A 332 -1.16 20.89 -21.48
C GLY A 332 0.31 20.48 -21.34
N GLY A 333 1.14 21.34 -20.73
CA GLY A 333 2.53 21.07 -20.41
C GLY A 333 2.70 19.86 -19.47
N LEU A 334 1.86 19.72 -18.44
CA LEU A 334 1.86 18.52 -17.59
C LEU A 334 1.48 17.27 -18.40
N ARG A 335 0.45 17.34 -19.25
CA ARG A 335 0.04 16.20 -20.10
C ARG A 335 1.09 15.81 -21.13
N ALA A 336 2.00 16.72 -21.49
CA ALA A 336 3.09 16.42 -22.42
C ALA A 336 4.03 15.29 -21.93
N ILE A 337 4.03 14.95 -20.63
CA ILE A 337 4.76 13.78 -20.11
C ILE A 337 4.31 12.46 -20.76
N GLY A 338 3.09 12.42 -21.33
CA GLY A 338 2.62 11.28 -22.12
C GLY A 338 3.57 10.94 -23.26
N GLY A 339 4.24 11.91 -23.87
CA GLY A 339 5.26 11.66 -24.90
C GLY A 339 6.44 10.82 -24.37
N GLU A 340 6.88 11.07 -23.13
CA GLU A 340 7.94 10.27 -22.49
C GLU A 340 7.46 8.83 -22.21
N TRP A 341 6.18 8.67 -21.86
CA TRP A 341 5.61 7.36 -21.56
C TRP A 341 5.52 6.46 -22.79
N VAL A 342 5.41 7.03 -23.99
CA VAL A 342 5.52 6.27 -25.25
C VAL A 342 6.90 5.62 -25.35
N PHE A 343 7.99 6.33 -25.04
CA PHE A 343 9.35 5.75 -25.01
C PHE A 343 9.51 4.68 -23.93
N ALA A 344 8.77 4.78 -22.83
CA ALA A 344 8.76 3.76 -21.78
C ALA A 344 7.88 2.54 -22.10
N GLY A 345 7.24 2.50 -23.29
CA GLY A 345 6.37 1.42 -23.72
C GLY A 345 4.98 1.42 -23.10
N ALA A 346 4.55 2.52 -22.47
CA ALA A 346 3.23 2.67 -21.86
C ALA A 346 2.24 3.36 -22.82
N VAL A 347 2.16 2.88 -24.06
CA VAL A 347 1.47 3.56 -25.17
C VAL A 347 -0.03 3.82 -24.89
N PRO A 348 -0.85 2.85 -24.43
CA PRO A 348 -2.26 3.14 -24.17
C PRO A 348 -2.47 4.25 -23.13
N ALA A 349 -1.69 4.22 -22.05
CA ALA A 349 -1.74 5.22 -20.99
C ALA A 349 -1.23 6.60 -21.48
N ALA A 350 -0.17 6.61 -22.29
CA ALA A 350 0.35 7.83 -22.91
C ALA A 350 -0.72 8.52 -23.77
N MET A 351 -1.44 7.76 -24.60
CA MET A 351 -2.48 8.31 -25.47
C MET A 351 -3.62 8.91 -24.66
N GLN A 352 -4.09 8.20 -23.62
CA GLN A 352 -5.13 8.70 -22.73
C GLN A 352 -4.75 10.04 -22.05
N VAL A 353 -3.47 10.25 -21.72
CA VAL A 353 -3.01 11.53 -21.17
C VAL A 353 -2.95 12.61 -22.25
N LEU A 354 -2.39 12.31 -23.42
CA LEU A 354 -2.22 13.28 -24.51
C LEU A 354 -3.57 13.74 -25.10
N GLU A 355 -4.59 12.88 -25.13
CA GLU A 355 -5.95 13.27 -25.53
C GLU A 355 -6.54 14.40 -24.67
N GLY A 356 -6.07 14.55 -23.43
CA GLY A 356 -6.47 15.66 -22.57
C GLY A 356 -5.93 17.04 -23.01
N ILE A 357 -5.02 17.09 -24.00
CA ILE A 357 -4.60 18.35 -24.65
C ILE A 357 -5.68 18.70 -25.69
N PRO A 358 -6.36 19.86 -25.62
CA PRO A 358 -7.51 20.14 -26.50
C PRO A 358 -7.19 20.14 -28.00
N ASP A 359 -6.05 20.70 -28.40
CA ASP A 359 -5.64 20.82 -29.79
C ASP A 359 -4.90 19.57 -30.29
N PRO A 360 -5.42 18.85 -31.31
CA PRO A 360 -4.73 17.71 -31.93
C PRO A 360 -3.35 18.05 -32.50
N ALA A 361 -3.16 19.24 -33.07
CA ALA A 361 -1.86 19.63 -33.62
C ALA A 361 -0.80 19.74 -32.51
N ARG A 362 -1.17 20.30 -31.36
CA ARG A 362 -0.31 20.33 -30.18
C ARG A 362 0.05 18.94 -29.65
N ARG A 363 -0.87 17.96 -29.72
CA ARG A 363 -0.57 16.55 -29.35
C ARG A 363 0.53 15.97 -30.22
N LEU A 364 0.46 16.19 -31.53
CA LEU A 364 1.46 15.75 -32.49
C LEU A 364 2.81 16.42 -32.23
N GLN A 365 2.80 17.74 -32.01
CA GLN A 365 4.00 18.50 -31.70
C GLN A 365 4.74 17.96 -30.48
N VAL A 366 4.03 17.60 -29.39
CA VAL A 366 4.63 16.98 -28.20
C VAL A 366 5.40 15.70 -28.56
N LEU A 367 4.82 14.85 -29.41
CA LEU A 367 5.44 13.59 -29.85
C LEU A 367 6.63 13.82 -30.79
N GLU A 368 6.61 14.89 -31.57
CA GLU A 368 7.71 15.29 -32.46
C GLU A 368 8.88 15.89 -31.66
N GLU A 369 8.60 16.67 -30.61
CA GLU A 369 9.61 17.38 -29.80
C GLU A 369 10.28 16.50 -28.73
N VAL A 370 9.61 15.45 -28.24
CA VAL A 370 10.17 14.63 -27.14
C VAL A 370 11.45 13.89 -27.56
N GLU A 371 12.58 14.14 -26.89
CA GLU A 371 13.88 13.58 -27.30
C GLU A 371 14.23 12.29 -26.55
N GLN A 372 14.50 11.20 -27.28
CA GLN A 372 14.91 9.91 -26.71
C GLN A 372 16.15 10.00 -25.80
N ALA A 373 17.07 10.93 -26.10
CA ALA A 373 18.30 11.13 -25.33
C ALA A 373 18.04 11.56 -23.88
N LYS A 374 16.92 12.25 -23.63
CA LYS A 374 16.53 12.76 -22.31
C LYS A 374 15.75 11.73 -21.47
N MET A 375 15.42 10.56 -22.04
CA MET A 375 14.58 9.56 -21.39
C MET A 375 15.35 8.68 -20.39
N ARG A 376 14.78 8.53 -19.19
CA ARG A 376 15.32 7.65 -18.12
C ARG A 376 15.21 6.17 -18.45
N SER A 377 14.18 5.78 -19.22
CA SER A 377 13.93 4.41 -19.63
C SER A 377 13.45 4.41 -21.08
N VAL A 378 13.98 3.50 -21.88
CA VAL A 378 13.54 3.27 -23.25
C VAL A 378 13.19 1.81 -23.37
N ARG A 379 11.96 1.53 -23.81
CA ARG A 379 11.50 0.20 -24.17
C ARG A 379 11.03 0.24 -25.62
N PRO A 380 11.52 -0.67 -26.48
CA PRO A 380 11.00 -0.76 -27.84
C PRO A 380 9.49 -0.95 -27.84
N MET A 381 8.80 -0.15 -28.64
CA MET A 381 7.35 -0.24 -28.81
C MET A 381 6.97 -1.60 -29.43
N SER A 382 5.98 -2.28 -28.84
CA SER A 382 5.49 -3.55 -29.38
C SER A 382 4.72 -3.35 -30.69
N ARG A 383 4.51 -4.43 -31.46
CA ARG A 383 3.68 -4.36 -32.68
C ARG A 383 2.23 -3.95 -32.40
N GLY A 384 1.66 -4.45 -31.30
CA GLY A 384 0.29 -4.09 -30.88
C GLY A 384 0.19 -2.62 -30.48
N ASP A 385 1.14 -2.15 -29.68
CA ASP A 385 1.20 -0.74 -29.29
C ASP A 385 1.40 0.19 -30.50
N ALA A 386 2.20 -0.23 -31.49
CA ALA A 386 2.38 0.54 -32.72
C ALA A 386 1.10 0.67 -33.55
N GLN A 387 0.22 -0.34 -33.54
CA GLN A 387 -1.09 -0.24 -34.19
C GLN A 387 -2.01 0.73 -33.46
N ILE A 388 -2.05 0.66 -32.13
CA ILE A 388 -2.80 1.61 -31.29
C ILE A 388 -2.29 3.02 -31.53
N PHE A 389 -0.98 3.22 -31.51
CA PHE A 389 -0.36 4.52 -31.69
C PHE A 389 -0.67 5.13 -33.07
N ARG A 390 -0.54 4.34 -34.15
CA ARG A 390 -0.92 4.78 -35.51
C ARG A 390 -2.37 5.23 -35.60
N LYS A 391 -3.29 4.49 -34.96
CA LYS A 391 -4.71 4.85 -34.94
C LYS A 391 -4.93 6.23 -34.33
N TYR A 392 -4.34 6.50 -33.16
CA TYR A 392 -4.45 7.82 -32.51
C TYR A 392 -3.86 8.95 -33.36
N LEU A 393 -2.67 8.73 -33.95
CA LEU A 393 -2.05 9.73 -34.81
C LEU A 393 -2.95 10.06 -36.03
N GLN A 394 -3.59 9.06 -36.61
CA GLN A 394 -4.54 9.25 -37.71
C GLN A 394 -5.80 10.00 -37.26
N GLU A 395 -6.34 9.69 -36.08
CA GLU A 395 -7.48 10.41 -35.48
C GLU A 395 -7.13 11.88 -35.16
N TRP A 396 -5.85 12.18 -34.91
CA TRP A 396 -5.35 13.55 -34.72
C TRP A 396 -4.94 14.23 -36.03
N ASN A 397 -5.31 13.66 -37.18
CA ASN A 397 -5.05 14.17 -38.52
C ASN A 397 -3.57 14.25 -38.93
N ALA A 398 -2.69 13.40 -38.37
CA ALA A 398 -1.32 13.28 -38.86
C ALA A 398 -1.29 12.73 -40.29
N THR A 399 -0.38 13.23 -41.14
CA THR A 399 -0.19 12.67 -42.49
C THR A 399 0.46 11.28 -42.42
N PRO A 400 0.33 10.43 -43.46
CA PRO A 400 1.01 9.14 -43.50
C PRO A 400 2.52 9.22 -43.25
N GLU A 401 3.17 10.26 -43.78
CA GLU A 401 4.61 10.50 -43.60
C GLU A 401 4.94 10.89 -42.16
N GLN A 402 4.13 11.75 -41.53
CA GLN A 402 4.27 12.11 -40.13
C GLN A 402 4.08 10.91 -39.21
N ILE A 403 3.06 10.08 -39.49
CA ILE A 403 2.78 8.86 -38.73
C ILE A 403 4.00 7.95 -38.73
N GLU A 404 4.57 7.65 -39.91
CA GLU A 404 5.72 6.76 -39.99
C GLU A 404 6.99 7.37 -39.37
N ALA A 405 7.20 8.69 -39.51
CA ALA A 405 8.31 9.37 -38.84
C ALA A 405 8.23 9.28 -37.32
N ILE A 406 7.06 9.58 -36.74
CA ILE A 406 6.81 9.51 -35.30
C ILE A 406 6.92 8.06 -34.82
N VAL A 407 6.23 7.11 -35.45
CA VAL A 407 6.27 5.69 -35.03
C VAL A 407 7.70 5.15 -35.09
N THR A 408 8.45 5.44 -36.14
CA THR A 408 9.85 5.00 -36.29
C THR A 408 10.72 5.54 -35.15
N LYS A 409 10.52 6.80 -34.75
CA LYS A 409 11.24 7.42 -33.63
C LYS A 409 11.07 6.63 -32.33
N PHE A 410 9.87 6.15 -32.03
CA PHE A 410 9.58 5.40 -30.79
C PHE A 410 9.85 3.89 -30.88
N GLN A 411 10.07 3.33 -32.08
CA GLN A 411 10.42 1.92 -32.27
C GLN A 411 11.93 1.64 -32.20
N ARG A 412 12.78 2.66 -32.38
CA ARG A 412 14.24 2.47 -32.44
C ARG A 412 14.81 2.10 -31.05
N PRO A 413 15.46 0.93 -30.90
CA PRO A 413 16.30 0.68 -29.75
C PRO A 413 17.49 1.66 -29.74
N LYS A 414 18.01 1.97 -28.56
CA LYS A 414 19.26 2.73 -28.42
C LYS A 414 20.45 1.96 -28.99
#